data_AF-A0A1U8CT45-F1
#
_entry.id   AF-A0A1U8CT45-F1
#
_cell.length_a   1.000
_cell.length_b   1.000
_cell.length_c   1.000
_cell.angle_alpha   90.00
_cell.angle_beta   90.00
_cell.angle_gamma   90.00
#
_symmetry.space_group_name_H-M   'P 1'
#
loop_
_entity.id
_entity.type
_entity.pdbx_description
1 polymer ?
#
loop_
_entity_poly.entity_id
_entity_poly.type
_entity_poly.pdbx_seq_one_letter_code
_entity_poly.pdbx_strand_id
1 'polypeptide(L)'
;MQLIPQQLLTTLGPLFRNSRMVQFHFTNKDLESLKGLYRIMGNGFAGCVHFPHTAPCEVRVLMLLYSSKKKIFMGLIPYDQSGF
;
A
#
# COMPACT_ATOMS: atom_id res chain seq x y z
N MET A 1 8.55 -5.83 0.12
CA MET A 1 7.68 -4.81 -0.51
C MET A 1 8.27 -4.47 -1.87
N GLN A 2 7.43 -4.40 -2.89
CA GLN A 2 7.81 -3.92 -4.23
C GLN A 2 7.32 -2.47 -4.40
N LEU A 3 8.03 -1.66 -5.18
CA LEU A 3 7.64 -0.28 -5.49
C LEU A 3 7.00 -0.21 -6.86
N ILE A 4 5.84 0.45 -6.95
CA ILE A 4 5.08 0.64 -8.19
C ILE A 4 4.90 2.14 -8.42
N PRO A 5 5.27 2.69 -9.60
CA PRO A 5 4.97 4.07 -9.94
C PRO A 5 3.47 4.36 -9.84
N GLN A 6 3.08 5.44 -9.16
CA GLN A 6 1.67 5.79 -8.96
C GLN A 6 0.93 6.03 -10.28
N GLN A 7 1.63 6.42 -11.34
CA GLN A 7 1.07 6.57 -12.68
C GLN A 7 0.47 5.26 -13.20
N LEU A 8 1.10 4.11 -12.90
CA LEU A 8 0.59 2.79 -13.28
C LEU A 8 -0.65 2.40 -12.48
N LEU A 9 -0.91 3.04 -11.34
CA LEU A 9 -2.12 2.77 -10.57
C LEU A 9 -3.38 3.33 -11.21
N THR A 10 -3.26 4.32 -12.11
CA THR A 10 -4.42 4.87 -12.81
C THR A 10 -5.16 3.81 -13.62
N THR A 11 -4.43 2.84 -14.20
CA THR A 11 -5.01 1.70 -14.92
C THR A 11 -5.63 0.67 -13.97
N LEU A 12 -5.21 0.67 -12.70
CA LEU A 12 -5.73 -0.20 -11.63
C LEU A 12 -6.95 0.41 -10.91
N GLY A 13 -7.52 1.51 -11.42
CA GLY A 13 -8.69 2.20 -10.89
C GLY A 13 -9.84 1.29 -10.42
N PRO A 14 -10.27 0.26 -11.19
CA PRO A 14 -11.33 -0.66 -10.79
C PRO A 14 -11.01 -1.45 -9.51
N LEU A 15 -9.75 -1.85 -9.33
CA LEU A 15 -9.29 -2.64 -8.17
C LEU A 15 -9.44 -1.85 -6.86
N PHE A 16 -9.33 -0.52 -6.93
CA PHE A 16 -9.47 0.35 -5.76
C PHE A 16 -10.93 0.59 -5.35
N ARG A 17 -11.88 0.53 -6.29
CA ARG A 17 -13.30 0.80 -5.99
C ARG A 17 -13.93 -0.24 -5.07
N ASN A 18 -13.54 -1.49 -5.23
CA ASN A 18 -14.02 -2.59 -4.40
C ASN A 18 -12.90 -3.10 -3.46
N SER A 19 -12.20 -2.18 -2.80
CA SER A 19 -11.11 -2.54 -1.88
C SER A 19 -11.46 -2.21 -0.43
N ARG A 20 -10.94 -3.01 0.49
CA ARG A 20 -10.98 -2.68 1.92
C ARG A 20 -9.87 -1.66 2.19
N MET A 21 -10.24 -0.51 2.75
CA MET A 21 -9.28 0.49 3.20
C MET A 21 -8.77 0.14 4.60
N VAL A 22 -7.46 0.23 4.79
CA VAL A 22 -6.83 0.14 6.10
C VAL A 22 -5.96 1.37 6.34
N GLN A 23 -5.83 1.78 7.59
CA GLN A 23 -4.96 2.89 7.96
C GLN A 23 -3.70 2.36 8.62
N PHE A 24 -2.56 2.95 8.30
CA PHE A 24 -1.30 2.62 8.95
C PHE A 24 -1.06 3.53 10.14
N HIS A 25 -0.80 2.90 11.29
CA HIS A 25 -0.31 3.57 12.47
C HIS A 25 1.17 3.23 12.65
N PHE A 26 2.04 4.20 12.37
CA PHE A 26 3.47 4.04 12.58
C PHE A 26 3.82 4.37 14.02
N THR A 27 4.59 3.50 14.66
CA THR A 27 5.13 3.76 16.00
C THR A 27 6.44 4.54 15.89
N ASN A 28 6.82 5.26 16.95
CA ASN A 28 8.08 6.02 16.99
C ASN A 28 9.34 5.15 17.13
N LYS A 29 9.23 3.82 16.99
CA LYS A 29 10.35 2.89 17.15
C LYS A 29 11.33 2.92 15.97
N ASP A 30 10.88 3.33 14.79
CA ASP A 30 11.72 3.35 13.59
C ASP A 30 11.42 4.60 12.73
N LEU A 31 11.92 5.74 13.21
CA LEU A 31 11.74 7.04 12.56
C LEU A 31 12.53 7.16 11.24
N GLU A 32 13.64 6.44 11.09
CA GLU A 32 14.45 6.50 9.87
C GLU A 32 13.75 5.81 8.71
N SER A 33 13.20 4.61 8.94
CA SER A 33 12.37 3.92 7.93
C SER A 33 11.14 4.73 7.56
N LEU A 34 10.49 5.39 8.54
CA LEU A 34 9.34 6.25 8.28
C LEU A 34 9.71 7.46 7.39
N LYS A 35 10.85 8.12 7.65
CA LYS A 35 11.38 9.17 6.76
C LYS A 35 11.67 8.64 5.35
N GLY A 36 12.21 7.43 5.24
CA GLY A 36 12.41 6.73 3.97
C GLY A 36 11.11 6.53 3.20
N LEU A 37 10.05 6.07 3.87
CA LEU A 37 8.72 5.91 3.28
C LEU A 37 8.14 7.23 2.78
N TYR A 38 8.21 8.29 3.59
CA TYR A 38 7.78 9.63 3.17
C TYR A 38 8.52 10.12 1.92
N ARG A 39 9.84 9.89 1.85
CA ARG A 39 10.65 10.29 0.69
C ARG A 39 10.26 9.51 -0.56
N ILE A 40 10.22 8.18 -0.49
CA ILE A 40 9.96 7.33 -1.66
C ILE A 40 8.53 7.54 -2.16
N MET A 41 7.55 7.52 -1.26
CA MET A 41 6.15 7.62 -1.66
C MET A 41 5.71 9.06 -1.95
N GLY A 42 6.38 10.05 -1.36
CA GLY A 42 6.25 11.45 -1.76
C GLY A 42 6.75 11.72 -3.18
N ASN A 43 7.69 10.92 -3.67
CA ASN A 43 8.21 10.99 -5.05
C ASN A 43 7.35 10.23 -6.08
N GLY A 44 6.11 9.89 -5.75
CA GLY A 44 5.17 9.29 -6.71
C GLY A 44 5.27 7.77 -6.84
N PHE A 45 5.82 7.08 -5.84
CA PHE A 45 5.74 5.62 -5.74
C PHE A 45 4.65 5.16 -4.76
N ALA A 46 4.14 3.97 -5.00
CA ALA A 46 3.31 3.21 -4.10
C ALA A 46 4.05 1.92 -3.69
N GLY A 47 3.74 1.41 -2.51
CA GLY A 47 4.20 0.09 -2.08
C GLY A 47 3.20 -0.99 -2.46
N CYS A 48 3.69 -2.13 -2.91
CA CYS A 48 2.92 -3.37 -3.01
C CYS A 48 3.54 -4.40 -2.07
N VAL A 49 2.72 -4.97 -1.20
CA VAL A 49 3.12 -5.97 -0.21
C VAL A 49 2.44 -7.27 -0.57
N HIS A 50 3.24 -8.25 -0.97
CA HIS A 50 2.82 -9.63 -1.12
C HIS A 50 2.97 -10.34 0.22
N PHE A 51 1.90 -10.98 0.68
CA PHE A 51 1.91 -11.84 1.84
C PHE A 51 2.09 -13.29 1.39
N PRO A 52 2.81 -14.12 2.17
CA PRO A 52 2.85 -15.56 1.92
C PRO A 52 1.44 -16.14 1.94
N HIS A 53 1.13 -17.03 0.99
CA HIS A 53 -0.15 -17.73 0.95
C HIS A 53 -0.17 -18.90 1.94
N THR A 54 0.05 -18.58 3.22
CA THR A 54 0.05 -19.51 4.33
C THR A 54 -1.10 -19.17 5.26
N ALA A 55 -1.95 -20.16 5.54
CA ALA A 55 -3.01 -20.02 6.53
C ALA A 55 -2.42 -19.54 7.88
N PRO A 56 -3.09 -18.62 8.60
CA PRO A 56 -4.45 -18.12 8.39
C PRO A 56 -4.54 -16.83 7.54
N CYS A 57 -3.49 -16.43 6.82
CA CYS A 57 -3.49 -15.16 6.09
C CYS A 57 -4.23 -15.27 4.75
N GLU A 58 -5.48 -14.82 4.71
CA GLU A 58 -6.29 -14.77 3.47
C GLU A 58 -5.94 -13.60 2.56
N VAL A 59 -5.22 -12.61 3.08
CA VAL A 59 -4.72 -11.47 2.29
C VAL A 59 -3.45 -11.90 1.57
N ARG A 60 -3.43 -11.71 0.26
CA ARG A 60 -2.28 -11.95 -0.63
C ARG A 60 -1.57 -10.66 -1.00
N VAL A 61 -2.32 -9.59 -1.24
CA VAL A 61 -1.80 -8.27 -1.64
C VAL A 61 -2.41 -7.15 -0.83
N LEU A 62 -1.53 -6.25 -0.38
CA LEU A 62 -1.87 -4.92 0.10
C LEU A 62 -1.09 -3.87 -0.69
N MET A 63 -1.82 -2.84 -1.13
CA MET A 63 -1.26 -1.64 -1.73
C MET A 63 -1.12 -0.57 -0.66
N LEU A 64 0.09 -0.04 -0.47
CA LEU A 64 0.42 1.06 0.42
C LEU A 64 0.56 2.36 -0.39
N LEU A 65 -0.24 3.35 -0.05
CA LEU A 65 -0.31 4.65 -0.70
C LEU A 65 0.01 5.76 0.29
N TYR A 66 0.56 6.86 -0.21
CA TYR A 66 0.79 8.06 0.58
C TYR A 66 0.04 9.25 -0.01
N SER A 67 -0.73 9.94 0.82
CA SER A 67 -1.34 11.23 0.46
C SER A 67 -0.48 12.35 1.01
N SER A 68 0.25 13.05 0.14
CA SER A 68 1.04 14.23 0.53
C SER A 68 0.16 15.36 1.09
N LYS A 69 -1.04 15.55 0.52
CA LYS A 69 -2.02 16.56 0.98
C LYS A 69 -2.47 16.31 2.42
N LYS A 70 -2.81 15.07 2.76
CA LYS A 70 -3.29 14.70 4.10
C LYS A 70 -2.15 14.29 5.04
N LYS A 71 -0.94 14.09 4.51
CA LYS A 71 0.21 13.49 5.19
C LYS A 71 -0.13 12.17 5.89
N ILE A 72 -0.95 11.33 5.24
CA ILE A 72 -1.34 10.03 5.75
C ILE A 72 -0.91 8.91 4.80
N PHE A 73 -0.64 7.76 5.38
CA PHE A 73 -0.49 6.50 4.65
C PHE A 73 -1.80 5.72 4.70
N MET A 74 -2.19 5.18 3.55
CA MET A 74 -3.41 4.41 3.37
C MET A 74 -3.06 3.05 2.78
N GLY A 75 -3.70 2.00 3.26
CA GLY A 75 -3.63 0.68 2.67
C GLY A 75 -4.91 0.36 1.93
N LEU A 76 -4.77 -0.35 0.82
CA LEU A 76 -5.88 -0.91 0.07
C LEU A 76 -5.65 -2.41 -0.08
N ILE A 77 -6.65 -3.20 0.33
CA ILE A 77 -6.69 -4.64 0.13
C ILE A 77 -7.75 -4.88 -0.96
N PRO A 78 -7.34 -5.18 -2.20
CA PRO A 78 -8.28 -5.53 -3.27
C PRO A 78 -9.24 -6.65 -2.85
N TYR A 79 -10.49 -6.63 -3.29
CA TYR A 79 -11.41 -7.74 -3.01
C TYR A 79 -11.01 -9.01 -3.76
N ASP A 80 -10.65 -8.88 -5.04
CA ASP A 80 -10.16 -9.99 -5.85
C ASP A 80 -8.69 -10.28 -5.52
N GLN A 81 -8.46 -10.98 -4.40
CA GLN A 81 -7.14 -11.45 -4.00
C GLN A 81 -6.67 -12.64 -4.85
N SER A 82 -7.59 -13.40 -5.46
CA SER A 82 -7.26 -14.53 -6.32
C SER A 82 -6.58 -14.12 -7.63
N GLY A 83 -6.87 -12.91 -8.14
CA GLY A 83 -6.25 -12.37 -9.34
C GLY A 83 -4.81 -11.87 -9.16
N PHE A 84 -4.26 -11.92 -7.94
CA PHE A 84 -2.87 -11.56 -7.61
C PHE A 84 -2.11 -12.75 -7.00
#